data_AF-A0A6G0XM22-F1
#
_entry.id   AF-A0A6G0XM22-F1
#
_cell.length_a   1.000
_cell.length_b   1.000
_cell.length_c   1.000
_cell.angle_alpha   90.00
_cell.angle_beta   90.00
_cell.angle_gamma   90.00
#
_symmetry.space_group_name_H-M   'P 1'
#
loop_
_entity.id
_entity.type
_entity.pdbx_description
1 polymer ?
#
loop_
_entity_poly.entity_id
_entity_poly.type
_entity_poly.pdbx_seq_one_letter_code
_entity_poly.pdbx_strand_id
1 'polypeptide(L)'
;MVKVVVALGAMLATANAGTITEYPESVLKKIDTTVDPCQDFYEYACGSWYKSQGDVDTFIDMTTSIGSDAATIIDKAMESNEPKVAAFYKSCMDTDKIEKLGVSPLSKPLAAIREAKSKLKSLLV
;
A
#
# COMPACT_ATOMS: atom_id res chain seq x y z
N MET A 1 61.21 19.47 -22.51
CA MET A 1 59.95 20.25 -22.54
C MET A 1 58.86 19.21 -22.82
N VAL A 2 57.92 18.85 -21.96
CA VAL A 2 57.12 19.57 -20.96
C VAL A 2 56.86 18.61 -19.78
N LYS A 3 57.08 19.08 -18.54
CA LYS A 3 56.66 18.36 -17.31
C LYS A 3 55.24 18.81 -16.98
N VAL A 4 54.25 17.94 -17.16
CA VAL A 4 52.89 18.19 -16.68
C VAL A 4 52.79 17.60 -15.28
N VAL A 5 52.92 18.46 -14.28
CA VAL A 5 52.63 18.13 -12.88
C VAL A 5 51.12 18.25 -12.72
N VAL A 6 50.40 17.13 -12.81
CA VAL A 6 48.99 17.09 -12.43
C VAL A 6 48.94 17.05 -10.90
N ALA A 7 48.62 18.19 -10.29
CA ALA A 7 48.33 18.27 -8.87
C ALA A 7 47.03 17.50 -8.61
N LEU A 8 47.16 16.25 -8.13
CA LEU A 8 46.05 15.46 -7.64
C LEU A 8 45.64 16.00 -6.26
N GLY A 9 44.95 17.14 -6.26
CA GLY A 9 44.23 17.62 -5.08
C GLY A 9 43.02 16.73 -4.88
N ALA A 10 43.16 15.67 -4.08
CA ALA A 10 42.03 14.88 -3.64
C ALA A 10 41.15 15.74 -2.70
N MET A 11 40.09 16.34 -3.25
CA MET A 11 38.93 16.67 -2.42
C MET A 11 38.31 15.34 -2.00
N LEU A 12 38.72 14.84 -0.84
CA LEU A 12 37.94 13.87 -0.09
C LEU A 12 36.66 14.59 0.37
N ALA A 13 35.66 14.64 -0.51
CA ALA A 13 34.30 14.78 -0.03
C ALA A 13 34.05 13.51 0.80
N THR A 14 34.12 13.62 2.13
CA THR A 14 33.62 12.58 3.01
C THR A 14 32.12 12.53 2.78
N ALA A 15 31.69 11.68 1.84
CA ALA A 15 30.32 11.26 1.78
C ALA A 15 30.07 10.52 3.10
N ASN A 16 29.44 11.19 4.07
CA ASN A 16 28.82 10.52 5.20
C ASN A 16 27.61 9.75 4.64
N ALA A 17 27.88 8.63 3.98
CA ALA A 17 26.88 7.62 3.78
C ALA A 17 26.51 7.13 5.19
N GLY A 18 25.29 7.42 5.63
CA GLY A 18 24.75 6.89 6.88
C GLY A 18 24.92 5.37 6.92
N THR A 19 25.05 4.81 8.11
CA THR A 19 25.19 3.36 8.26
C THR A 19 23.82 2.70 8.15
N ILE A 20 23.72 1.53 7.51
CA ILE A 20 22.43 0.82 7.42
C ILE A 20 21.82 0.51 8.79
N THR A 21 22.65 0.43 9.84
CA THR A 21 22.25 0.23 11.23
C THR A 21 21.39 1.37 11.80
N GLU A 22 21.32 2.52 11.12
CA GLU A 22 20.39 3.61 11.46
C GLU A 22 18.95 3.29 11.06
N TYR A 23 18.73 2.32 10.18
CA TYR A 23 17.39 1.92 9.78
C TYR A 23 16.70 1.03 10.82
N PRO A 24 15.36 1.09 10.91
CA PRO A 24 14.59 0.16 11.73
C PRO A 24 14.84 -1.31 11.33
N GLU A 25 14.71 -2.22 12.29
CA GLU A 25 14.89 -3.67 12.06
C GLU A 25 14.00 -4.20 10.92
N SER A 26 12.80 -3.64 10.77
CA SER A 26 11.85 -3.99 9.70
C SER A 26 12.37 -3.66 8.30
N VAL A 27 13.25 -2.66 8.18
CA VAL A 27 13.93 -2.30 6.93
C VAL A 27 15.20 -3.12 6.75
N LEU A 28 15.99 -3.29 7.82
CA LEU A 28 17.22 -4.08 7.78
C LEU A 28 16.99 -5.53 7.30
N LYS A 29 15.86 -6.14 7.69
CA LYS A 29 15.48 -7.49 7.24
C LYS A 29 15.21 -7.61 5.73
N LYS A 30 15.03 -6.49 5.02
CA LYS A 30 14.70 -6.45 3.59
C LYS A 30 15.94 -6.27 2.70
N ILE A 31 17.03 -5.76 3.27
CA ILE A 31 18.30 -5.48 2.57
C ILE A 31 19.09 -6.79 2.39
N ASP A 32 19.65 -6.99 1.19
CA ASP A 32 20.62 -8.03 0.89
C ASP A 32 22.04 -7.45 0.84
N THR A 33 22.77 -7.59 1.94
CA THR A 33 24.14 -7.08 2.07
C THR A 33 25.18 -7.88 1.29
N THR A 34 24.78 -8.95 0.58
CA THR A 34 25.68 -9.73 -0.28
C THR A 34 25.83 -9.13 -1.69
N VAL A 35 24.97 -8.17 -2.06
CA VAL A 35 24.99 -7.49 -3.36
C VAL A 35 25.69 -6.13 -3.24
N ASP A 36 26.50 -5.76 -4.23
CA ASP A 36 27.11 -4.43 -4.27
C ASP A 36 26.05 -3.38 -4.65
N PRO A 37 25.74 -2.42 -3.77
CA PRO A 37 24.75 -1.38 -4.06
C PRO A 37 25.12 -0.49 -5.25
N CYS A 38 26.41 -0.41 -5.61
CA CYS A 38 26.86 0.36 -6.77
C CYS A 38 26.61 -0.37 -8.10
N GLN A 39 26.37 -1.69 -8.06
CA GLN A 39 26.10 -2.51 -9.25
C GLN A 39 24.60 -2.77 -9.43
N ASP A 40 23.92 -3.15 -8.35
CA ASP A 40 22.48 -3.40 -8.36
C ASP A 40 21.87 -2.96 -7.03
N PHE A 41 21.52 -1.67 -6.96
CA PHE A 41 20.90 -1.10 -5.77
C PHE A 41 19.53 -1.71 -5.47
N TYR A 42 18.83 -2.22 -6.48
CA TYR A 42 17.51 -2.81 -6.29
C TYR A 42 17.61 -4.14 -5.55
N GLU A 43 18.46 -5.04 -6.02
CA GLU A 43 18.68 -6.33 -5.35
C GLU A 43 19.34 -6.11 -3.99
N TYR A 44 20.25 -5.15 -3.84
CA TYR A 44 20.78 -4.77 -2.53
C TYR A 44 19.68 -4.31 -1.56
N ALA A 45 18.79 -3.40 -1.98
CA ALA A 45 17.80 -2.82 -1.08
C ALA A 45 16.63 -3.77 -0.77
N CYS A 46 16.28 -4.67 -1.69
CA CYS A 46 15.04 -5.46 -1.66
C CYS A 46 15.24 -6.98 -1.77
N GLY A 47 16.42 -7.47 -2.11
CA GLY A 47 16.65 -8.87 -2.48
C GLY A 47 16.30 -9.86 -1.37
N SER A 48 16.64 -9.55 -0.11
CA SER A 48 16.25 -10.38 1.04
C SER A 48 14.73 -10.43 1.23
N TRP A 49 14.03 -9.32 0.95
CA TRP A 49 12.58 -9.31 0.98
C TRP A 49 11.99 -10.23 -0.09
N TYR A 50 12.41 -10.13 -1.35
CA TYR A 50 11.94 -11.03 -2.41
C TYR A 50 12.17 -12.50 -2.11
N LYS A 51 13.35 -12.86 -1.60
CA LYS A 51 13.67 -14.22 -1.17
C LYS A 51 12.74 -14.73 -0.07
N SER A 52 12.19 -13.85 0.76
CA SER A 52 11.30 -14.19 1.88
C SER A 52 9.82 -14.34 1.51
N GLN A 53 9.38 -13.76 0.39
CA GLN A 53 7.94 -13.66 0.07
C GLN A 53 7.39 -14.83 -0.76
N GLY A 54 8.23 -15.78 -1.20
CA GLY A 54 7.81 -16.83 -2.14
C GLY A 54 7.58 -16.28 -3.56
N ASP A 55 6.81 -17.02 -4.37
CA ASP A 55 6.53 -16.65 -5.77
C ASP A 55 5.55 -15.47 -5.80
N VAL A 56 6.08 -14.25 -5.60
CA VAL A 56 5.32 -13.00 -5.73
C VAL A 56 5.31 -12.60 -7.20
N ASP A 57 4.43 -13.24 -7.97
CA ASP A 57 4.10 -12.79 -9.31
C ASP A 57 3.43 -11.40 -9.22
N THR A 58 4.29 -10.38 -9.32
CA THR A 58 4.02 -9.03 -9.81
C THR A 58 2.77 -8.29 -9.28
N PHE A 59 2.61 -8.20 -7.97
CA PHE A 59 2.15 -6.96 -7.30
C PHE A 59 2.40 -7.12 -5.79
N ILE A 60 3.08 -6.15 -5.16
CA ILE A 60 2.93 -5.99 -3.71
C ILE A 60 1.48 -5.61 -3.52
N ASP A 61 0.62 -6.57 -3.21
CA ASP A 61 -0.75 -6.28 -2.90
C ASP A 61 -0.81 -5.64 -1.51
N MET A 62 -0.53 -4.34 -1.51
CA MET A 62 -0.68 -3.47 -0.36
C MET A 62 -2.10 -3.59 0.20
N THR A 63 -3.09 -3.94 -0.62
CA THR A 63 -4.48 -4.10 -0.16
C THR A 63 -4.66 -5.31 0.74
N THR A 64 -3.91 -6.41 0.55
CA THR A 64 -3.94 -7.54 1.49
C THR A 64 -3.27 -7.19 2.82
N SER A 65 -2.11 -6.51 2.77
CA SER A 65 -1.42 -6.06 3.99
C SER A 65 -2.26 -5.05 4.78
N ILE A 66 -2.80 -4.02 4.11
CA ILE A 66 -3.71 -3.04 4.71
C ILE A 66 -5.02 -3.70 5.17
N GLY A 67 -5.52 -4.70 4.45
CA GLY A 67 -6.77 -5.39 4.77
C GLY A 67 -6.75 -6.04 6.15
N SER A 68 -5.62 -6.64 6.54
CA SER A 68 -5.46 -7.25 7.87
C SER A 68 -5.46 -6.22 9.01
N ASP A 69 -4.79 -5.07 8.79
CA ASP A 69 -4.78 -3.97 9.75
C ASP A 69 -6.17 -3.31 9.84
N ALA A 70 -6.86 -3.19 8.71
CA ALA A 70 -8.20 -2.62 8.63
C ALA A 70 -9.23 -3.44 9.42
N ALA A 71 -9.17 -4.78 9.38
CA ALA A 71 -10.03 -5.63 10.20
C ALA A 71 -9.83 -5.35 11.70
N THR A 72 -8.58 -5.28 12.14
CA THR A 72 -8.24 -4.97 13.55
C THR A 72 -8.72 -3.58 13.97
N ILE A 73 -8.61 -2.59 13.07
CA ILE A 73 -9.10 -1.22 13.33
C ILE A 73 -10.62 -1.21 13.44
N ILE A 74 -11.31 -1.95 12.57
CA ILE A 74 -12.77 -2.06 12.61
C ILE A 74 -13.20 -2.71 13.93
N ASP A 75 -12.58 -3.82 14.35
CA ASP A 75 -12.90 -4.48 15.62
C ASP A 75 -12.78 -3.51 16.81
N LYS A 76 -11.70 -2.73 16.87
CA LYS A 76 -11.52 -1.68 17.89
C LYS A 76 -12.57 -0.57 17.78
N ALA A 77 -12.95 -0.17 16.57
CA ALA A 77 -13.99 0.83 16.35
C ALA A 77 -15.38 0.31 16.78
N MET A 78 -15.62 -1.00 16.70
CA MET A 78 -16.81 -1.63 17.26
C MET A 78 -16.86 -1.53 18.79
N GLU A 79 -15.71 -1.63 19.45
CA GLU A 79 -15.57 -1.51 20.91
C GLU A 79 -15.69 -0.06 21.40
N SER A 80 -15.26 0.92 20.60
CA SER A 80 -15.18 2.33 21.01
C SER A 80 -16.49 3.12 20.94
N ASN A 81 -17.65 2.45 20.82
CA ASN A 81 -18.98 3.07 20.76
C ASN A 81 -19.14 4.09 19.61
N GLU A 82 -18.65 3.76 18.42
CA GLU A 82 -18.89 4.51 17.18
C GLU A 82 -20.10 3.92 16.42
N PRO A 83 -21.35 4.35 16.73
CA PRO A 83 -22.55 3.62 16.33
C PRO A 83 -22.76 3.57 14.81
N LYS A 84 -22.30 4.60 14.07
CA LYS A 84 -22.44 4.64 12.61
C LYS A 84 -21.47 3.69 11.92
N VAL A 85 -20.23 3.62 12.37
CA VAL A 85 -19.23 2.68 11.85
C VAL A 85 -19.71 1.26 12.12
N ALA A 86 -20.17 1.00 13.34
CA ALA A 86 -20.69 -0.29 13.73
C ALA A 86 -21.93 -0.72 12.94
N ALA A 87 -22.90 0.18 12.75
CA ALA A 87 -24.08 -0.10 11.96
C ALA A 87 -23.74 -0.34 10.49
N PHE A 88 -22.82 0.45 9.92
CA PHE A 88 -22.40 0.31 8.54
C PHE A 88 -21.68 -1.01 8.30
N TYR A 89 -20.70 -1.35 9.13
CA TYR A 89 -19.97 -2.62 9.03
C TYR A 89 -20.90 -3.83 9.17
N LYS A 90 -21.77 -3.84 10.20
CA LYS A 90 -22.76 -4.91 10.38
C LYS A 90 -23.71 -5.05 9.20
N SER A 91 -24.08 -3.95 8.54
CA SER A 91 -24.93 -4.00 7.35
C SER A 91 -24.24 -4.66 6.14
N CYS A 92 -22.90 -4.55 6.05
CA CYS A 92 -22.11 -5.20 5.02
C CYS A 92 -21.93 -6.70 5.31
N MET A 93 -21.75 -7.07 6.58
CA MET A 93 -21.50 -8.45 6.99
C MET A 93 -22.75 -9.34 7.10
N ASP A 94 -23.95 -8.76 7.04
CA ASP A 94 -25.23 -9.48 7.07
C ASP A 94 -25.60 -10.04 5.68
N THR A 95 -24.85 -11.06 5.25
CA THR A 95 -25.04 -11.71 3.94
C THR A 95 -26.42 -12.35 3.81
N ASP A 96 -26.97 -12.97 4.85
CA ASP A 96 -28.31 -13.58 4.78
C ASP A 96 -29.38 -12.55 4.38
N LYS A 97 -29.29 -11.34 4.93
CA LYS A 97 -30.20 -10.26 4.57
C LYS A 97 -29.94 -9.72 3.16
N ILE A 98 -28.67 -9.57 2.75
CA ILE A 98 -28.30 -9.13 1.40
C ILE A 98 -28.89 -10.10 0.37
N GLU A 99 -28.67 -11.39 0.56
CA GLU A 99 -29.13 -12.45 -0.33
C GLU A 99 -30.66 -12.50 -0.40
N LYS A 100 -31.33 -12.34 0.74
CA LYS A 100 -32.80 -12.27 0.81
C LYS A 100 -33.37 -11.04 0.10
N LEU A 101 -32.69 -9.90 0.15
CA LEU A 101 -33.11 -8.66 -0.52
C LEU A 101 -32.87 -8.72 -2.03
N GLY A 102 -31.85 -9.46 -2.48
CA GLY A 102 -31.45 -9.56 -3.88
C GLY A 102 -31.29 -8.17 -4.51
N VAL A 103 -31.82 -7.99 -5.72
CA VAL A 103 -31.73 -6.71 -6.46
C VAL A 103 -32.83 -5.72 -6.09
N SER A 104 -33.76 -6.07 -5.18
CA SER A 104 -34.92 -5.22 -4.86
C SER A 104 -34.53 -3.79 -4.42
N PRO A 105 -33.50 -3.56 -3.58
CA PRO A 105 -33.08 -2.21 -3.17
C PRO A 105 -32.66 -1.30 -4.35
N LEU A 106 -32.22 -1.88 -5.47
CA LEU A 106 -31.78 -1.13 -6.66
C LEU A 106 -32.94 -0.62 -7.51
N SER A 107 -34.16 -1.13 -7.30
CA SER A 107 -35.31 -0.84 -8.18
C SER A 107 -35.60 0.66 -8.29
N LYS A 108 -35.61 1.38 -7.15
CA LYS A 108 -35.91 2.82 -7.10
C LYS A 108 -34.78 3.67 -7.72
N PRO A 109 -33.49 3.48 -7.36
CA PRO A 109 -32.40 4.16 -8.05
C PRO A 109 -32.41 3.91 -9.56
N LEU A 110 -32.59 2.66 -9.99
CA LEU A 110 -32.62 2.32 -11.42
C LEU A 110 -33.81 2.96 -12.15
N ALA A 111 -34.98 3.04 -11.53
CA ALA A 111 -36.12 3.75 -12.09
C ALA A 111 -35.83 5.25 -12.25
N ALA A 112 -35.27 5.88 -11.21
CA ALA A 112 -34.92 7.30 -11.26
C ALA A 112 -33.86 7.61 -12.35
N ILE A 113 -32.91 6.72 -12.59
CA ILE A 113 -31.96 6.84 -13.71
C ILE A 113 -32.68 6.76 -15.07
N ARG A 114 -33.61 5.81 -15.25
CA ARG A 114 -34.35 5.65 -16.51
C ARG A 114 -35.27 6.82 -16.82
N GLU A 115 -35.86 7.42 -15.79
CA GLU A 115 -36.78 8.56 -15.92
C GLU A 115 -36.07 9.92 -15.98
N ALA A 116 -34.75 9.95 -15.75
CA ALA A 116 -33.96 11.16 -15.77
C ALA A 116 -33.99 11.81 -17.16
N LYS A 117 -34.52 13.03 -17.23
CA LYS A 117 -34.61 13.83 -18.47
C LYS A 117 -33.32 14.58 -18.82
N SER A 118 -32.27 14.44 -18.01
CA SER A 118 -30.96 15.04 -18.27
C SER A 118 -29.84 14.27 -17.57
N LYS A 119 -28.63 14.35 -18.12
CA LYS A 119 -27.42 13.74 -17.53
C LYS A 119 -27.15 14.24 -16.10
N LEU A 120 -27.40 15.51 -15.83
CA LEU A 120 -27.21 16.06 -14.48
C LEU A 120 -28.18 15.43 -13.47
N LYS A 121 -29.43 15.18 -13.88
CA LYS A 121 -30.42 14.52 -13.01
C LYS A 121 -30.14 13.03 -12.79
N SER A 122 -29.51 12.34 -13.74
CA SER A 122 -29.11 10.94 -13.54
C SER A 122 -27.93 10.77 -12.59
N LEU A 123 -27.15 11.82 -12.31
CA LEU A 123 -25.97 11.79 -11.42
C LEU A 123 -26.28 12.10 -9.94
N LEU A 124 -27.51 12.52 -9.63
CA LEU A 124 -27.96 12.91 -8.29
C LEU A 124 -28.85 11.86 -7.62
N VAL A 125 -28.98 10.70 -8.26
CA VAL A 125 -29.79 9.55 -7.80
C VAL A 125 -28.97 8.67 -6.87
#